data_AF-A0A6P7SV69-F1
#
_entry.id   AF-A0A6P7SV69-F1
#
_cell.length_a   1.000
_cell.length_b   1.000
_cell.length_c   1.000
_cell.angle_alpha   90.00
_cell.angle_beta   90.00
_cell.angle_gamma   90.00
#
_symmetry.space_group_name_H-M   'P 1'
#
loop_
_entity.id
_entity.type
_entity.pdbx_description
1 polymer ?
#
loop_
_entity_poly.entity_id
_entity_poly.type
_entity_poly.pdbx_seq_one_letter_code
_entity_poly.pdbx_strand_id
1 'polypeptide(L)'
;MVFLTPVNAVRNRGPHRFWKRAMYRRLAWHFFGRKRNCYSISIRYVHRALRYSTWGRRLKKADAKEADVSLNRKVLADIAIYEPRTFKSLTELAKQHHKEMGFTPKGLDGPPPGIILRTML
;
A
#
# COMPACT_ATOMS: atom_id res chain seq x y z
N MET A 1 6.66 34.45 -13.98
CA MET A 1 8.07 34.04 -14.24
C MET A 1 8.77 35.28 -14.76
N VAL A 2 9.78 35.78 -14.04
CA VAL A 2 10.55 36.95 -14.49
C VAL A 2 11.69 36.44 -15.39
N PHE A 3 11.75 36.90 -16.64
CA PHE A 3 12.83 36.56 -17.56
C PHE A 3 13.90 37.62 -17.48
N LEU A 4 15.10 37.23 -17.03
CA LEU A 4 16.23 38.14 -16.88
C LEU A 4 16.88 38.49 -18.22
N THR A 5 16.60 37.73 -19.29
CA THR A 5 17.10 37.96 -20.65
C THR A 5 16.09 37.54 -21.72
N PRO A 6 16.06 38.21 -22.90
CA PRO A 6 15.12 37.90 -23.98
C PRO A 6 15.32 36.49 -24.57
N VAL A 7 16.56 35.98 -24.58
CA VAL A 7 16.86 34.60 -25.01
C VAL A 7 16.19 33.56 -24.09
N ASN A 8 16.16 33.82 -22.78
CA ASN A 8 15.51 32.94 -21.82
C ASN A 8 13.98 32.99 -21.93
N ALA A 9 13.41 34.12 -22.35
CA ALA A 9 11.98 34.23 -22.65
C ALA A 9 11.58 33.36 -23.85
N VAL A 10 12.32 33.44 -24.96
CA VAL A 10 12.06 32.66 -26.19
C VAL A 10 12.25 31.15 -25.97
N ARG A 11 13.22 30.74 -25.14
CA ARG A 11 13.46 29.31 -24.83
C ARG A 11 12.48 28.73 -23.81
N ASN A 12 11.61 29.52 -23.20
CA ASN A 12 10.78 29.03 -22.12
C ASN A 12 9.62 28.17 -22.63
N ARG A 13 9.57 26.90 -22.20
CA ARG A 13 8.58 25.90 -22.66
C ARG A 13 7.20 26.03 -22.02
N GLY A 14 6.97 27.08 -21.21
CA GLY A 14 5.71 27.37 -20.53
C GLY A 14 5.44 26.56 -19.25
N PRO A 15 4.37 26.90 -18.50
CA PRO A 15 4.11 26.37 -17.17
C PRO A 15 3.56 24.93 -17.14
N HIS A 16 3.07 24.39 -18.26
CA HIS A 16 2.46 23.05 -18.33
C HIS A 16 3.37 21.94 -17.75
N ARG A 17 4.67 22.01 -18.10
CA ARG A 17 5.66 21.01 -17.70
C ARG A 17 5.99 21.11 -16.21
N PHE A 18 5.96 22.33 -15.68
CA PHE A 18 6.15 22.60 -14.26
C PHE A 18 4.99 22.03 -13.43
N TRP A 19 3.74 22.35 -13.80
CA TRP A 19 2.56 21.85 -13.09
C TRP A 19 2.43 20.33 -13.16
N LYS A 20 2.78 19.71 -14.29
CA LYS A 20 2.88 18.24 -14.39
C LYS A 20 3.86 17.66 -13.37
N ARG A 21 5.07 18.23 -13.26
CA ARG A 21 6.09 17.79 -12.29
C ARG A 21 5.67 18.06 -10.85
N ALA A 22 5.03 19.20 -10.59
CA ALA A 22 4.52 19.57 -9.26
C ALA A 22 3.42 18.60 -8.78
N MET A 23 2.50 18.20 -9.66
CA MET A 23 1.48 17.19 -9.38
C MET A 23 2.11 15.86 -8.92
N TYR A 24 3.07 15.33 -9.68
CA TYR A 24 3.77 14.09 -9.31
C TYR A 24 4.60 14.23 -8.03
N ARG A 25 5.18 15.42 -7.77
CA ARG A 25 5.87 15.71 -6.51
C ARG A 25 4.92 15.69 -5.32
N ARG A 26 3.69 16.18 -5.50
CA ARG A 26 2.63 16.13 -4.46
C ARG A 26 2.23 14.70 -4.13
N LEU A 27 2.04 13.85 -5.15
CA LEU A 27 1.76 12.43 -4.97
C LEU A 27 2.92 11.66 -4.31
N ALA A 28 4.16 12.05 -4.61
CA ALA A 28 5.37 11.41 -4.07
C ALA A 28 5.87 12.02 -2.75
N TRP A 29 5.15 12.96 -2.12
CA TRP A 29 5.63 13.69 -0.94
C TRP A 29 6.05 12.75 0.19
N HIS A 30 5.24 11.73 0.47
CA HIS A 30 5.48 10.76 1.54
C HIS A 30 6.46 9.64 1.16
N PHE A 31 7.10 9.71 -0.01
CA PHE A 31 8.14 8.77 -0.37
C PHE A 31 9.48 9.19 0.25
N PHE A 32 10.28 8.21 0.66
CA PHE A 32 11.62 8.44 1.19
C PHE A 32 12.70 8.59 0.08
N GLY A 33 13.65 9.51 0.26
CA GLY A 33 14.83 9.64 -0.60
C GLY A 33 14.56 10.13 -2.03
N ARG A 34 15.35 9.66 -3.00
CA ARG A 34 15.34 10.15 -4.40
C ARG A 34 13.99 10.01 -5.11
N LYS A 35 13.16 9.03 -4.73
CA LYS A 35 11.82 8.83 -5.30
C LYS A 35 10.82 9.95 -4.98
N ARG A 36 11.10 10.83 -4.00
CA ARG A 36 10.32 12.05 -3.73
C ARG A 36 10.71 13.22 -4.64
N ASN A 37 12.01 13.35 -4.92
CA ASN A 37 12.58 14.57 -5.52
C ASN A 37 12.80 14.43 -7.03
N CYS A 38 13.27 13.27 -7.48
CA CYS A 38 13.68 13.05 -8.88
C CYS A 38 12.49 12.59 -9.72
N TYR A 39 12.02 13.44 -10.64
CA TYR A 39 10.81 13.20 -11.46
C TYR A 39 10.80 11.86 -12.20
N SER A 40 11.92 11.48 -12.83
CA SER A 40 12.01 10.23 -13.61
C SER A 40 11.90 8.98 -12.74
N ILE A 41 12.29 9.06 -11.47
CA ILE A 41 12.15 7.98 -10.48
C ILE A 41 10.74 8.04 -9.87
N SER A 42 10.28 9.22 -9.49
CA SER A 42 8.99 9.42 -8.81
C SER A 42 7.83 8.91 -9.66
N ILE A 43 7.84 9.15 -10.97
CA ILE A 43 6.76 8.71 -11.87
C ILE A 43 6.59 7.19 -11.87
N ARG A 44 7.70 6.42 -11.92
CA ARG A 44 7.67 4.96 -11.93
C ARG A 44 7.10 4.41 -10.62
N TYR A 45 7.53 4.99 -9.49
CA TYR A 45 7.07 4.58 -8.17
C TYR A 45 5.62 4.98 -7.88
N VAL A 46 5.21 6.19 -8.27
CA VAL A 46 3.81 6.65 -8.12
C VAL A 46 2.88 5.76 -8.95
N HIS A 47 3.25 5.42 -10.19
CA HIS A 47 2.46 4.50 -11.03
C HIS A 47 2.34 3.11 -10.40
N ARG A 48 3.44 2.57 -9.85
CA ARG A 48 3.42 1.29 -9.12
C ARG A 48 2.55 1.35 -7.87
N ALA A 49 2.62 2.44 -7.10
CA ALA A 49 1.83 2.64 -5.90
C ALA A 49 0.32 2.74 -6.21
N LEU A 50 -0.06 3.46 -7.26
CA LEU A 50 -1.46 3.54 -7.71
C LEU A 50 -1.97 2.18 -8.19
N ARG A 51 -1.15 1.42 -8.93
CA ARG A 51 -1.48 0.04 -9.32
C ARG A 51 -1.73 -0.82 -8.08
N TYR A 52 -0.83 -0.81 -7.10
CA TYR A 52 -1.01 -1.57 -5.86
C TYR A 52 -2.21 -1.10 -5.03
N SER A 53 -2.52 0.19 -5.00
CA SER A 53 -3.73 0.69 -4.35
C SER A 53 -5.00 0.10 -4.99
N THR A 54 -5.07 0.04 -6.32
CA THR A 54 -6.22 -0.53 -7.03
C THR A 54 -6.33 -2.04 -6.80
N TRP A 55 -5.21 -2.76 -6.93
CA TRP A 55 -5.17 -4.21 -6.69
C TRP A 55 -5.46 -4.56 -5.23
N GLY A 56 -4.90 -3.83 -4.27
CA GLY A 56 -5.14 -4.02 -2.84
C GLY A 56 -6.60 -3.80 -2.44
N ARG A 57 -7.33 -2.88 -3.09
CA ARG A 57 -8.79 -2.74 -2.90
C ARG A 57 -9.56 -3.97 -3.38
N ARG A 58 -9.11 -4.65 -4.42
CA ARG A 58 -9.74 -5.88 -4.95
C ARG A 58 -9.43 -7.07 -4.04
N LEU A 59 -8.17 -7.25 -3.66
CA LEU A 59 -7.73 -8.30 -2.72
C LEU A 59 -8.46 -8.17 -1.39
N LYS A 60 -8.49 -6.97 -0.78
CA LYS A 60 -9.22 -6.75 0.49
C LYS A 60 -10.70 -7.13 0.42
N LYS A 61 -11.35 -7.00 -0.74
CA LYS A 61 -12.75 -7.45 -0.93
C LYS A 61 -12.85 -8.97 -1.11
N ALA A 62 -11.86 -9.59 -1.74
CA ALA A 62 -11.78 -11.03 -1.94
C ALA A 62 -11.44 -11.76 -0.63
N ASP A 63 -10.42 -11.30 0.11
CA ASP A 63 -10.01 -11.84 1.40
C ASP A 63 -11.19 -11.80 2.41
N ALA A 64 -11.96 -10.71 2.39
CA ALA A 64 -13.16 -10.58 3.22
C ALA A 64 -14.31 -11.52 2.81
N LYS A 65 -14.34 -11.97 1.55
CA LYS A 65 -15.33 -12.91 1.03
C LYS A 65 -14.92 -14.37 1.29
N GLU A 66 -13.64 -14.67 1.18
CA GLU A 66 -13.06 -16.01 1.40
C GLU A 66 -13.08 -16.44 2.86
N ALA A 67 -13.02 -15.48 3.80
CA ALA A 67 -13.26 -15.75 5.21
C ALA A 67 -14.70 -16.19 5.54
N ASP A 68 -15.56 -16.41 4.53
CA ASP A 68 -16.99 -16.76 4.57
C ASP A 68 -17.88 -15.87 5.47
N VAL A 69 -17.31 -14.79 6.00
CA VAL A 69 -18.03 -13.70 6.64
C VAL A 69 -18.57 -12.80 5.54
N SER A 70 -19.58 -13.28 4.81
CA SER A 70 -20.40 -12.48 3.87
C SER A 70 -21.25 -11.42 4.61
N LEU A 71 -20.69 -10.78 5.65
CA LEU A 71 -21.29 -9.63 6.31
C LEU A 71 -20.83 -8.36 5.62
N ASN A 72 -21.78 -7.47 5.34
CA ASN A 72 -21.46 -6.13 4.88
C ASN A 72 -20.54 -5.44 5.89
N ARG A 73 -19.48 -4.78 5.42
CA ARG A 73 -18.53 -4.04 6.28
C ARG A 73 -19.17 -3.04 7.24
N LYS A 74 -20.35 -2.52 6.89
CA LYS A 74 -21.16 -1.64 7.73
C LYS A 74 -21.76 -2.42 8.90
N VAL A 75 -22.40 -3.55 8.62
CA VAL A 75 -22.97 -4.46 9.63
C VAL A 75 -21.89 -4.97 10.58
N LEU A 76 -20.70 -5.33 10.08
CA LEU A 76 -19.59 -5.75 10.95
C LEU A 76 -19.10 -4.62 11.87
N ALA A 77 -19.05 -3.39 11.37
CA ALA A 77 -18.67 -2.22 12.18
C ALA A 77 -19.75 -1.92 13.23
N ASP A 78 -21.02 -2.02 12.87
CA ASP A 78 -22.14 -1.84 13.81
C ASP A 78 -22.10 -2.93 14.90
N ILE A 79 -21.87 -4.20 14.55
CA ILE A 79 -21.70 -5.30 15.52
C ILE A 79 -20.49 -5.05 16.43
N ALA A 80 -19.37 -4.57 15.91
CA ALA A 80 -18.18 -4.29 16.72
C ALA A 80 -18.41 -3.18 17.76
N ILE A 81 -19.27 -2.20 17.45
CA ILE A 81 -19.59 -1.06 18.33
C ILE A 81 -20.67 -1.46 19.33
N TYR A 82 -21.76 -2.07 18.86
CA TYR A 82 -22.96 -2.29 19.66
C TYR A 82 -23.02 -3.68 20.32
N GLU A 83 -22.33 -4.69 19.79
CA GLU A 83 -22.37 -6.08 20.27
C GLU A 83 -20.98 -6.74 20.39
N PRO A 84 -20.23 -6.46 21.48
CA PRO A 84 -18.86 -6.95 21.63
C PRO A 84 -18.75 -8.48 21.78
N ARG A 85 -19.79 -9.15 22.29
CA ARG A 85 -19.80 -10.61 22.46
C ARG A 85 -19.91 -11.35 21.13
N THR A 86 -20.82 -10.89 20.27
CA THR A 86 -21.01 -11.41 18.90
C THR A 86 -19.78 -11.16 18.04
N PHE A 87 -19.12 -10.01 18.21
CA PHE A 87 -17.87 -9.73 17.52
C PHE A 87 -16.73 -10.66 17.97
N LYS A 88 -16.65 -10.97 19.27
CA LYS A 88 -15.62 -11.87 19.81
C LYS A 88 -15.74 -13.29 19.22
N SER A 89 -16.94 -13.86 19.16
CA SER A 89 -17.15 -15.21 18.59
C SER A 89 -16.78 -15.26 17.10
N LEU A 90 -17.11 -14.22 16.33
CA LEU A 90 -16.69 -14.10 14.93
C LEU A 90 -15.16 -14.08 14.78
N THR A 91 -14.45 -13.36 15.66
CA THR A 91 -12.97 -13.34 15.62
C THR A 91 -12.34 -14.67 16.01
N GLU A 92 -12.97 -15.43 16.91
CA GLU A 92 -12.50 -16.76 17.31
C GLU A 92 -12.70 -17.78 16.19
N LEU A 93 -13.85 -17.75 15.52
CA LEU A 93 -14.15 -18.60 14.37
C LEU A 93 -13.18 -18.31 13.20
N ALA A 94 -12.93 -17.04 12.89
CA ALA A 94 -11.94 -16.66 11.90
C ALA A 94 -10.52 -17.16 12.26
N LYS A 95 -10.13 -17.11 13.54
CA LYS A 95 -8.84 -17.65 14.01
C LYS A 95 -8.75 -19.17 13.86
N GLN A 96 -9.83 -19.90 14.12
CA GLN A 96 -9.89 -21.35 13.94
C GLN A 96 -9.73 -21.72 12.46
N HIS A 97 -10.51 -21.07 11.59
CA HIS A 97 -10.43 -21.27 10.15
C HIS A 97 -9.03 -20.95 9.57
N HIS A 98 -8.37 -19.89 10.06
CA HIS A 98 -6.99 -19.59 9.68
C HIS A 98 -5.96 -20.64 10.13
N LYS A 99 -6.18 -21.29 11.28
CA LYS A 99 -5.34 -22.42 11.73
C LYS A 99 -5.54 -23.63 10.83
N GLU A 100 -6.79 -23.93 10.47
CA GLU A 100 -7.16 -25.06 9.59
C GLU A 100 -6.62 -24.89 8.18
N MET A 101 -6.67 -23.69 7.62
CA MET A 101 -6.11 -23.38 6.30
C MET A 101 -4.57 -23.22 6.30
N GLY A 102 -3.90 -23.36 7.44
CA GLY A 102 -2.44 -23.36 7.51
C GLY A 102 -1.79 -22.05 7.04
N PHE A 103 -2.34 -20.89 7.44
CA PHE A 103 -1.73 -19.61 7.09
C PHE A 103 -0.45 -19.38 7.91
N THR A 104 0.73 -19.69 7.35
CA THR A 104 1.98 -19.13 7.86
C THR A 104 2.02 -17.64 7.48
N PRO A 105 2.18 -16.71 8.44
CA PRO A 105 2.49 -15.34 8.08
C PRO A 105 3.81 -15.38 7.31
N LYS A 106 3.77 -15.05 6.00
CA LYS A 106 4.98 -14.99 5.16
C LYS A 106 6.06 -14.19 5.89
N GLY A 107 7.09 -14.86 6.39
CA GLY A 107 8.20 -14.25 7.12
C GLY A 107 8.47 -14.70 8.57
N LEU A 108 7.81 -15.75 9.08
CA LEU A 108 8.11 -16.35 10.39
C LEU A 108 8.58 -17.81 10.32
N ASP A 109 8.88 -18.29 9.12
CA ASP A 109 9.57 -19.57 8.95
C ASP A 109 11.05 -19.27 9.19
N GLY A 110 11.63 -19.85 10.25
CA GLY A 110 13.07 -19.79 10.46
C GLY A 110 13.84 -20.28 9.22
N PRO A 111 15.16 -20.03 9.14
CA PRO A 111 15.96 -20.48 8.01
C PRO A 111 15.69 -21.98 7.75
N PRO A 112 15.51 -22.39 6.48
CA PRO A 112 15.21 -23.78 6.15
C PRO A 112 16.28 -24.72 6.74
N PRO A 113 15.90 -25.92 7.19
CA PRO A 113 16.80 -26.83 7.87
C PRO A 113 18.02 -27.13 6.99
N GLY A 114 19.22 -26.93 7.53
CA GLY A 114 20.50 -27.15 6.83
C GLY A 114 21.37 -25.91 6.60
N ILE A 115 20.92 -24.70 6.97
CA ILE A 115 21.74 -23.47 6.89
C ILE A 115 22.32 -23.11 8.26
N ILE A 116 23.62 -23.30 8.45
CA ILE A 116 24.34 -22.80 9.63
C ILE A 116 24.52 -21.29 9.49
N LEU A 117 23.89 -20.51 10.36
CA LEU A 117 24.08 -19.05 10.39
C LEU A 117 25.41 -18.72 11.07
N ARG A 118 26.08 -17.66 10.60
CA ARG A 118 27.37 -17.17 11.14
C ARG A 118 27.33 -16.81 12.65
N THR A 119 26.15 -16.65 13.22
CA THR A 119 25.92 -16.39 14.65
C THR A 119 25.87 -17.66 15.50
N MET A 120 25.91 -18.84 14.89
CA MET A 120 25.91 -20.16 15.57
C MET A 120 27.30 -20.84 15.54
N LEU A 121 28.35 -20.12 15.13
CA LEU A 121 29.75 -20.53 15.24
C LEU A 121 30.42 -19.80 16.40
#